data_AF-A0A957QC55-F1
#
_entry.id   AF-A0A957QC55-F1
#
_cell.length_a   1.000
_cell.length_b   1.000
_cell.length_c   1.000
_cell.angle_alpha   90.00
_cell.angle_beta   90.00
_cell.angle_gamma   90.00
#
_symmetry.space_group_name_H-M   'P 1'
#
loop_
_entity.id
_entity.type
_entity.pdbx_description
1 polymer ?
#
loop_
_entity_poly.entity_id
_entity_poly.type
_entity_poly.pdbx_seq_one_letter_code
_entity_poly.pdbx_strand_id
1 'polypeptide(L)'
;MSDKLINTFHLRRKLNAEIETLGITTNEADLLEKVRLIAQKYEPEMIIATLRRFLDTGSSQLRGGLGRLATLLPYEEVTAVLRHEAANRNNPTQARLTAALILERFLQAEVAAALMSDLKDPEVVVMQSLEEAIVEGKQNRYVLLDYVRQMRQENEDVAYMVIDLLDLVPAGDCPELLRLIAYDARPMVARTAMDKLASLRSTEVSYQAAEALDNLRANLPPVQAEYAARCLRKLRFSGVTYDPPPMQGWRALLTPVSLTGEQDLWFLHSNEESGILIGLRLDTSTGLLETFGSEDVEARYLPPHRDVGELISIAITSNTPMVFLEVPLDYARWYLQQILTRHWQQVAPRPLPAEYTLHNLHLFRYQTSKLPPQLDALLSSGSTSWEKMMQSVRGQNGSTDSAHRLAEIAA
;
A
#
# COMPACT_ATOMS: atom_id res chain seq x y z
N MET A 1 35.60 -17.90 37.60
CA MET A 1 35.22 -16.57 37.10
C MET A 1 34.82 -16.55 35.62
N SER A 2 35.19 -17.54 34.80
CA SER A 2 34.82 -17.64 33.38
C SER A 2 33.32 -17.95 33.15
N ASP A 3 32.71 -18.85 33.94
CA ASP A 3 31.30 -19.24 33.77
C ASP A 3 30.29 -18.12 34.05
N LYS A 4 30.55 -17.23 35.02
CA LYS A 4 29.68 -16.07 35.28
C LYS A 4 29.69 -15.07 34.13
N LEU A 5 30.84 -14.85 33.49
CA LEU A 5 30.95 -13.94 32.35
C LEU A 5 30.20 -14.48 31.12
N ILE A 6 30.37 -15.78 30.81
CA ILE A 6 29.70 -16.44 29.68
C ILE A 6 28.17 -16.41 29.85
N ASN A 7 27.67 -16.62 31.06
CA ASN A 7 26.23 -16.60 31.36
C ASN A 7 25.64 -15.18 31.19
N THR A 8 26.36 -14.14 31.61
CA THR A 8 25.92 -12.74 31.45
C THR A 8 25.87 -12.30 29.98
N PHE A 9 26.80 -12.75 29.13
CA PHE A 9 26.76 -12.47 27.68
C PHE A 9 25.58 -13.16 27.00
N HIS A 10 25.32 -14.43 27.34
CA HIS A 10 24.16 -15.16 26.82
C HIS A 10 22.84 -14.50 27.23
N LEU A 11 22.70 -14.08 28.49
CA LEU A 11 21.52 -13.38 28.99
C LEU A 11 21.31 -12.04 28.27
N ARG A 12 22.37 -11.23 28.06
CA ARG A 12 22.28 -9.97 27.30
C ARG A 12 21.85 -10.18 25.86
N ARG A 13 22.41 -11.19 25.18
CA ARG A 13 22.01 -11.51 23.80
C ARG A 13 20.55 -11.96 23.74
N LYS A 14 20.09 -12.74 24.73
CA LYS A 14 18.69 -13.18 24.81
C LYS A 14 17.74 -12.01 25.09
N LEU A 15 18.12 -11.11 26.00
CA LEU A 15 17.37 -9.88 26.28
C LEU A 15 17.27 -8.98 25.04
N ASN A 16 18.36 -8.80 24.30
CA ASN A 16 18.34 -8.04 23.04
C ASN A 16 17.30 -8.63 22.06
N ALA A 17 17.34 -9.94 21.83
CA ALA A 17 16.40 -10.61 20.93
C ALA A 17 14.95 -10.49 21.42
N GLU A 18 14.71 -10.62 22.73
CA GLU A 18 13.37 -10.48 23.30
C GLU A 18 12.83 -9.04 23.18
N ILE A 19 13.68 -8.03 23.38
CA ILE A 19 13.32 -6.62 23.13
C ILE A 19 13.05 -6.38 21.64
N GLU A 20 13.85 -6.92 20.72
CA GLU A 20 13.59 -6.84 19.28
C GLU A 20 12.20 -7.39 18.92
N THR A 21 11.77 -8.49 19.56
CA THR A 21 10.44 -9.06 19.30
C THR A 21 9.28 -8.16 19.72
N LEU A 22 9.50 -7.13 20.54
CA LEU A 22 8.46 -6.15 20.86
C LEU A 22 8.04 -5.38 19.60
N GLY A 23 8.98 -5.08 18.71
CA GLY A 23 8.76 -4.34 17.46
C GLY A 23 7.97 -5.10 16.39
N ILE A 24 7.74 -6.41 16.57
CA ILE A 24 7.03 -7.28 15.61
C ILE A 24 5.64 -7.67 16.15
N THR A 25 5.26 -7.18 17.33
CA THR A 25 4.00 -7.58 17.98
C THR A 25 2.83 -6.83 17.35
N THR A 26 1.81 -7.54 16.86
CA THR A 26 0.65 -6.97 16.13
C THR A 26 -0.55 -6.62 17.03
N ASN A 27 -0.49 -6.95 18.32
CA ASN A 27 -1.57 -6.76 19.29
C ASN A 27 -1.04 -6.15 20.61
N GLU A 28 -1.80 -5.22 21.21
CA GLU A 28 -1.43 -4.55 22.46
C GLU A 28 -1.43 -5.51 23.66
N ALA A 29 -2.36 -6.47 23.72
CA ALA A 29 -2.40 -7.44 24.82
C ALA A 29 -1.12 -8.31 24.84
N ASP A 30 -0.69 -8.77 23.66
CA ASP A 30 0.53 -9.57 23.51
C ASP A 30 1.77 -8.73 23.81
N LEU A 31 1.79 -7.45 23.41
CA LEU A 31 2.88 -6.53 23.72
C LEU A 31 3.03 -6.36 25.24
N LEU A 32 1.93 -6.09 25.94
CA LEU A 32 1.94 -5.90 27.40
C LEU A 32 2.40 -7.17 28.13
N GLU A 33 1.98 -8.35 27.67
CA GLU A 33 2.39 -9.61 28.27
C GLU A 33 3.89 -9.86 28.06
N LYS A 34 4.41 -9.66 26.84
CA LYS A 34 5.85 -9.77 26.57
C LYS A 34 6.67 -8.79 27.42
N VAL A 35 6.21 -7.55 27.56
CA VAL A 35 6.87 -6.53 28.38
C VAL A 35 6.93 -6.96 29.85
N ARG A 36 5.84 -7.51 30.41
CA ARG A 36 5.83 -8.06 31.77
C ARG A 36 6.79 -9.23 31.93
N LEU A 37 6.83 -10.15 30.97
CA LEU A 37 7.73 -11.29 30.99
C LEU A 37 9.21 -10.87 30.99
N ILE A 38 9.56 -9.84 30.20
CA ILE A 38 10.91 -9.28 30.20
C ILE A 38 11.24 -8.68 31.58
N ALA A 39 10.36 -7.84 32.13
CA ALA A 39 10.59 -7.19 33.43
C ALA A 39 10.71 -8.19 34.60
N GLN A 40 10.02 -9.33 34.54
CA GLN A 40 10.11 -10.38 35.58
C GLN A 40 11.37 -11.24 35.48
N LYS A 41 11.96 -11.35 34.28
CA LYS A 41 13.00 -12.35 33.98
C LYS A 41 14.42 -11.79 34.04
N TYR A 42 14.60 -10.48 33.87
CA TYR A 42 15.92 -9.84 33.84
C TYR A 42 16.03 -8.77 34.92
N GLU A 43 17.26 -8.59 35.42
CA GLU A 43 17.57 -7.54 36.38
C GLU A 43 17.32 -6.14 35.79
N PRO A 44 16.74 -5.20 36.55
CA PRO A 44 16.42 -3.86 36.06
C PRO A 44 17.60 -3.12 35.42
N GLU A 45 18.79 -3.19 36.03
CA GLU A 45 20.01 -2.57 35.51
C GLU A 45 20.38 -3.09 34.11
N MET A 46 20.17 -4.38 33.86
CA MET A 46 20.44 -5.00 32.55
C MET A 46 19.44 -4.53 31.51
N ILE A 47 18.17 -4.37 31.91
CA ILE A 47 17.11 -3.83 31.04
C ILE A 47 17.42 -2.37 30.71
N ILE A 48 17.75 -1.53 31.69
CA ILE A 48 18.09 -0.12 31.49
C ILE A 48 19.30 0.03 30.55
N ALA A 49 20.36 -0.77 30.76
CA ALA A 49 21.53 -0.75 29.88
C ALA A 49 21.20 -1.16 28.44
N THR A 50 20.25 -2.08 28.27
CA THR A 50 19.81 -2.54 26.95
C THR A 50 18.88 -1.53 26.29
N LEU A 51 17.99 -0.90 27.05
CA LEU A 51 17.06 0.14 26.59
C LEU A 51 17.82 1.24 25.83
N ARG A 52 18.96 1.70 26.37
CA ARG A 52 19.84 2.70 25.73
C ARG A 52 20.24 2.32 24.30
N ARG A 53 20.47 1.03 24.03
CA ARG A 53 20.89 0.54 22.71
C ARG A 53 19.75 0.55 21.68
N PHE A 54 18.50 0.56 22.14
CA PHE A 54 17.31 0.52 21.29
C PHE A 54 16.60 1.87 21.21
N LEU A 55 17.14 2.93 21.82
CA LEU A 55 16.57 4.27 21.72
C LEU A 55 16.62 4.80 20.27
N ASP A 56 17.62 4.40 19.49
CA ASP A 56 17.78 4.75 18.08
C ASP A 56 16.89 3.87 17.17
N THR A 57 15.61 3.70 17.55
CA THR A 57 14.66 2.84 16.85
C THR A 57 13.75 3.63 15.92
N GLY A 58 13.65 3.16 14.67
CA GLY A 58 12.67 3.62 13.66
C GLY A 58 11.30 2.95 13.77
N SER A 59 11.13 1.95 14.64
CA SER A 59 9.82 1.32 14.84
C SER A 59 9.04 2.04 15.94
N SER A 60 7.84 2.55 15.62
CA SER A 60 6.94 3.16 16.59
C SER A 60 6.42 2.09 17.58
N GLN A 61 6.20 0.87 17.08
CA GLN A 61 5.81 -0.28 17.89
C GLN A 61 6.89 -0.65 18.92
N LEU A 62 8.16 -0.73 18.50
CA LEU A 62 9.27 -0.97 19.42
C LEU A 62 9.40 0.17 20.43
N ARG A 63 9.26 1.43 20.00
CA ARG A 63 9.26 2.59 20.91
C ARG A 63 8.15 2.49 21.95
N GLY A 64 6.94 2.10 21.53
CA GLY A 64 5.81 1.85 22.43
C GLY A 64 6.11 0.74 23.44
N GLY A 65 6.69 -0.37 22.98
CA GLY A 65 7.15 -1.47 23.83
C GLY A 65 8.21 -1.05 24.84
N LEU A 66 9.22 -0.27 24.43
CA LEU A 66 10.25 0.30 25.31
C LEU A 66 9.63 1.25 26.35
N GLY A 67 8.66 2.07 25.93
CA GLY A 67 7.93 2.96 26.83
C GLY A 67 7.15 2.19 27.90
N ARG A 68 6.41 1.15 27.50
CA ARG A 68 5.72 0.25 28.45
C ARG A 68 6.71 -0.45 29.37
N LEU A 69 7.84 -0.94 28.85
CA LEU A 69 8.88 -1.58 29.65
C LEU A 69 9.47 -0.62 30.68
N ALA A 70 9.71 0.64 30.31
CA ALA A 70 10.19 1.67 31.23
C ALA A 70 9.27 1.90 32.42
N THR A 71 7.94 1.76 32.26
CA THR A 71 6.98 1.90 33.38
C THR A 71 7.09 0.79 34.43
N LEU A 72 7.78 -0.31 34.13
CA LEU A 72 8.00 -1.43 35.06
C LEU A 72 9.38 -1.41 35.73
N LEU A 73 10.23 -0.42 35.42
CA LEU A 73 11.58 -0.29 35.96
C LEU A 73 11.62 0.70 37.14
N PRO A 74 12.67 0.66 37.98
CA PRO A 74 12.86 1.64 39.05
C PRO A 74 12.83 3.06 38.50
N TYR A 75 11.82 3.83 38.91
CA TYR A 75 11.46 5.11 38.29
C TYR A 75 12.61 6.12 38.28
N GLU A 76 13.33 6.26 39.40
CA GLU A 76 14.45 7.21 39.50
C GLU A 76 15.60 6.86 38.55
N GLU A 77 15.97 5.58 38.48
CA GLU A 77 17.06 5.09 37.64
C GLU A 77 16.75 5.25 36.15
N VAL A 78 15.57 4.79 35.72
CA VAL A 78 15.17 4.87 34.31
C VAL A 78 14.99 6.32 33.86
N THR A 79 14.41 7.17 34.71
CA THR A 79 14.22 8.60 34.40
C THR A 79 15.56 9.32 34.31
N ALA A 80 16.52 9.04 35.21
CA ALA A 80 17.85 9.65 35.17
C ALA A 80 18.60 9.28 33.88
N VAL A 81 18.56 8.00 33.48
CA VAL A 81 19.18 7.53 32.24
C VAL A 81 18.52 8.17 31.03
N LEU A 82 17.19 8.15 30.92
CA LEU A 82 16.50 8.71 29.76
C LEU A 82 16.70 10.23 29.65
N ARG A 83 16.75 10.97 30.76
CA ARG A 83 17.08 12.40 30.73
C ARG A 83 18.49 12.65 30.23
N HIS A 84 19.45 11.82 30.65
CA HIS A 84 20.82 11.89 30.16
C HIS A 84 20.88 11.62 28.65
N GLU A 85 20.19 10.58 28.17
CA GLU A 85 20.16 10.23 26.75
C GLU A 85 19.47 11.31 25.89
N ALA A 86 18.36 11.89 26.35
CA ALA A 86 17.66 12.98 25.67
C ALA A 86 18.51 14.26 25.59
N ALA A 87 19.24 14.58 26.66
CA ALA A 87 20.05 15.80 26.76
C ALA A 87 21.41 15.71 26.05
N ASN A 88 21.92 14.51 25.81
CA ASN A 88 23.23 14.32 25.20
C ASN A 88 23.19 14.56 23.69
N ARG A 89 23.64 15.74 23.25
CA ARG A 89 23.70 16.13 21.83
C ARG A 89 24.64 15.29 20.96
N ASN A 90 25.49 14.46 21.57
CA ASN A 90 26.33 13.51 20.83
C ASN A 90 25.55 12.25 20.43
N ASN A 91 24.37 12.02 21.00
CA ASN A 91 23.50 10.92 20.59
C ASN A 91 22.77 11.27 19.28
N PRO A 92 22.40 10.26 18.47
CA PRO A 92 21.52 10.46 17.33
C PRO A 92 20.23 11.18 17.75
N THR A 93 19.74 12.07 16.89
CA THR A 93 18.50 12.85 17.13
C THR A 93 17.32 11.94 17.48
N GLN A 94 17.19 10.82 16.77
CA GLN A 94 16.16 9.81 16.98
C GLN A 94 16.24 9.13 18.36
N ALA A 95 17.44 8.81 18.83
CA ALA A 95 17.65 8.30 20.19
C ALA A 95 17.22 9.32 21.26
N ARG A 96 17.54 10.60 21.04
CA ARG A 96 17.16 11.70 21.93
C ARG A 96 15.63 11.89 21.97
N LEU A 97 14.99 11.87 20.80
CA LEU A 97 13.52 11.96 20.65
C LEU A 97 12.82 10.80 21.32
N THR A 98 13.25 9.58 21.06
CA THR A 98 12.66 8.39 21.68
C THR A 98 12.78 8.45 23.20
N ALA A 99 13.92 8.88 23.73
CA ALA A 99 14.09 9.06 25.17
C ALA A 99 13.15 10.13 25.75
N ALA A 100 13.02 11.28 25.08
CA ALA A 100 12.11 12.35 25.47
C ALA A 100 10.64 11.91 25.41
N LEU A 101 10.22 11.22 24.36
CA LEU A 101 8.87 10.67 24.20
C LEU A 101 8.53 9.66 25.29
N ILE A 102 9.47 8.78 25.67
CA ILE A 102 9.26 7.83 26.77
C ILE A 102 9.08 8.59 28.09
N LEU A 103 9.91 9.60 28.36
CA LEU A 103 9.79 10.44 29.56
C LEU A 103 8.42 11.11 29.65
N GLU A 104 7.99 11.81 28.59
CA GLU A 104 6.74 12.58 28.60
C GLU A 104 5.50 11.68 28.58
N ARG A 105 5.45 10.72 27.65
CA ARG A 105 4.21 9.97 27.37
C ARG A 105 3.99 8.78 28.29
N PHE A 106 5.07 8.11 28.72
CA PHE A 106 4.96 6.87 29.49
C PHE A 106 5.29 7.08 30.97
N LEU A 107 6.36 7.82 31.26
CA LEU A 107 6.79 8.06 32.64
C LEU A 107 6.17 9.33 33.24
N GLN A 108 5.52 10.17 32.43
CA GLN A 108 4.94 11.45 32.85
C GLN A 108 5.97 12.36 33.54
N ALA A 109 7.24 12.23 33.16
CA ALA A 109 8.34 13.00 33.69
C ALA A 109 8.50 14.29 32.90
N GLU A 110 8.59 15.44 33.59
CA GLU A 110 8.86 16.71 32.93
C GLU A 110 10.23 16.68 32.23
N VAL A 111 10.24 17.07 30.96
CA VAL A 111 11.43 17.30 30.15
C VAL A 111 11.62 18.81 30.01
N ALA A 112 12.79 19.31 30.39
CA ALA A 112 13.06 20.74 30.33
C ALA A 112 12.93 21.25 28.88
N ALA A 113 12.20 22.35 28.67
CA ALA A 113 11.91 22.88 27.34
C ALA A 113 13.18 23.17 26.51
N ALA A 114 14.29 23.52 27.17
CA ALA A 114 15.59 23.74 26.52
C ALA A 114 16.24 22.47 25.95
N LEU A 115 15.84 21.27 26.42
CA LEU A 115 16.26 19.98 25.88
C LEU A 115 15.42 19.56 24.66
N MET A 116 14.24 20.18 24.50
CA MET A 116 13.27 19.90 23.46
C MET A 116 13.27 20.94 22.34
N SER A 117 14.00 22.05 22.47
CA SER A 117 13.90 23.17 21.54
C SER A 117 14.37 22.81 20.12
N ASP A 118 15.39 21.96 20.01
CA ASP A 118 15.87 21.39 18.74
C ASP A 118 15.04 20.19 18.27
N LEU A 119 14.34 19.52 19.19
CA LEU A 119 13.47 18.38 18.91
C LEU A 119 12.06 18.79 18.45
N LYS A 120 11.68 20.06 18.65
CA LYS A 120 10.43 20.66 18.16
C LYS A 120 10.56 21.30 16.79
N ASP A 121 11.73 21.17 16.15
CA ASP A 121 11.91 21.57 14.76
C ASP A 121 10.94 20.75 13.88
N PRO A 122 10.03 21.40 13.12
CA PRO A 122 9.11 20.70 12.23
C PRO A 122 9.81 19.71 11.31
N GLU A 123 11.01 20.03 10.82
CA GLU A 123 11.78 19.16 9.93
C GLU A 123 12.20 17.86 10.64
N VAL A 124 12.63 17.96 11.91
CA VAL A 124 13.00 16.81 12.73
C VAL A 124 11.79 15.91 13.02
N VAL A 125 10.64 16.51 13.32
CA VAL A 125 9.39 15.76 13.58
C VAL A 125 8.91 15.05 12.31
N VAL A 126 8.94 15.73 11.16
CA VAL A 126 8.54 15.16 9.88
C VAL A 126 9.50 14.05 9.46
N MET A 127 10.82 14.24 9.63
CA MET A 127 11.83 13.22 9.32
C MET A 127 11.61 11.96 10.16
N GLN A 128 11.39 12.11 11.46
CA GLN A 128 11.13 10.98 12.34
C GLN A 128 9.87 10.20 11.90
N SER A 129 8.78 10.92 11.61
CA SER A 129 7.53 10.31 11.12
C SER A 129 7.73 9.59 9.78
N LEU A 130 8.53 10.17 8.88
CA LEU A 130 8.90 9.57 7.60
C LEU A 130 9.68 8.27 7.77
N GLU A 131 10.70 8.26 8.63
CA GLU A 131 11.50 7.06 8.91
C GLU A 131 10.65 5.93 9.50
N GLU A 132 9.73 6.27 10.41
CA GLU A 132 8.78 5.31 10.99
C GLU A 132 7.89 4.70 9.92
N ALA A 133 7.29 5.53 9.07
CA ALA A 133 6.43 5.07 8.01
C ALA A 133 7.18 4.15 7.03
N ILE A 134 8.44 4.46 6.71
CA ILE A 134 9.27 3.65 5.82
C ILE A 134 9.64 2.30 6.44
N VAL A 135 10.07 2.28 7.71
CA VAL A 135 10.45 1.05 8.40
C VAL A 135 9.26 0.12 8.55
N GLU A 136 8.11 0.64 9.00
CA GLU A 136 6.89 -0.13 9.17
C GLU A 136 6.24 -0.52 7.83
N GLY A 137 6.37 0.36 6.83
CA GLY A 137 5.92 0.15 5.46
C GLY A 137 6.51 -1.10 4.79
N LYS A 138 7.73 -1.50 5.19
CA LYS A 138 8.38 -2.75 4.70
C LYS A 138 7.62 -4.02 5.11
N GLN A 139 6.90 -3.98 6.22
CA GLN A 139 6.08 -5.10 6.70
C GLN A 139 4.60 -4.92 6.34
N ASN A 140 4.12 -3.67 6.31
CA ASN A 140 2.75 -3.36 5.99
C ASN A 140 2.66 -2.10 5.13
N ARG A 141 2.50 -2.28 3.81
CA ARG A 141 2.44 -1.18 2.84
C ARG A 141 1.28 -0.20 3.08
N TYR A 142 0.24 -0.59 3.83
CA TYR A 142 -0.83 0.34 4.23
C TYR A 142 -0.30 1.49 5.11
N VAL A 143 0.79 1.30 5.86
CA VAL A 143 1.41 2.37 6.65
C VAL A 143 1.90 3.50 5.73
N LEU A 144 2.53 3.16 4.59
CA LEU A 144 2.94 4.16 3.59
C LEU A 144 1.72 4.89 2.99
N LEU A 145 0.65 4.15 2.72
CA LEU A 145 -0.58 4.74 2.20
C LEU A 145 -1.18 5.74 3.20
N ASP A 146 -1.28 5.37 4.47
CA ASP A 146 -1.84 6.24 5.51
C ASP A 146 -0.93 7.44 5.79
N TYR A 147 0.38 7.27 5.77
CA TYR A 147 1.34 8.37 5.86
C TYR A 147 1.11 9.40 4.73
N VAL A 148 1.00 8.95 3.47
CA VAL A 148 0.73 9.84 2.33
C VAL A 148 -0.67 10.48 2.43
N ARG A 149 -1.67 9.77 2.96
CA ARG A 149 -3.00 10.34 3.20
C ARG A 149 -2.98 11.46 4.23
N GLN A 150 -2.23 11.30 5.31
CA GLN A 150 -2.03 12.36 6.31
C GLN A 150 -1.30 13.56 5.69
N MET A 151 -0.21 13.33 4.96
CA MET A 151 0.52 14.38 4.24
C MET A 151 -0.36 15.15 3.24
N ARG A 152 -1.33 14.49 2.60
CA ARG A 152 -2.31 15.15 1.70
C ARG A 152 -3.32 16.04 2.42
N GLN A 153 -3.56 15.81 3.70
CA GLN A 153 -4.45 16.64 4.54
C GLN A 153 -3.71 17.89 5.06
N GLU A 154 -2.39 17.84 5.11
CA GLU A 154 -1.53 18.97 5.43
C GLU A 154 -1.33 19.92 4.24
N ASN A 155 -0.70 21.07 4.51
CA ASN A 155 -0.41 22.08 3.48
C ASN A 155 0.67 21.63 2.47
N GLU A 156 0.89 22.44 1.42
CA GLU A 156 1.90 22.15 0.39
C GLU A 156 3.33 22.15 0.92
N ASP A 157 3.63 23.02 1.88
CA ASP A 157 4.97 23.15 2.46
C ASP A 157 5.41 21.86 3.17
N VAL A 158 4.50 21.21 3.90
CA VAL A 158 4.75 19.90 4.53
C VAL A 158 5.02 18.83 3.46
N ALA A 159 4.29 18.83 2.35
CA ALA A 159 4.51 17.85 1.28
C ALA A 159 5.87 18.04 0.60
N TYR A 160 6.29 19.29 0.36
CA TYR A 160 7.63 19.57 -0.17
C TYR A 160 8.72 19.19 0.84
N MET A 161 8.53 19.51 2.11
CA MET A 161 9.44 19.11 3.19
C MET A 161 9.64 17.59 3.21
N VAL A 162 8.55 16.80 3.10
CA VAL A 162 8.65 15.33 3.01
C VAL A 162 9.45 14.89 1.77
N ILE A 163 9.20 15.49 0.61
CA ILE A 163 9.92 15.14 -0.64
C ILE A 163 11.41 15.51 -0.56
N ASP A 164 11.73 16.60 0.12
CA ASP A 164 13.11 17.06 0.31
C ASP A 164 13.85 16.15 1.31
N LEU A 165 13.20 15.80 2.43
CA LEU A 165 13.74 14.90 3.44
C LEU A 165 14.01 13.48 2.92
N LEU A 166 13.36 13.06 1.82
CA LEU A 166 13.69 11.80 1.15
C LEU A 166 15.12 11.75 0.59
N ASP A 167 15.86 12.88 0.50
CA ASP A 167 17.30 12.85 0.20
C ASP A 167 18.14 12.28 1.35
N LEU A 168 17.61 12.28 2.57
CA LEU A 168 18.28 11.74 3.76
C LEU A 168 17.98 10.24 3.99
N VAL A 169 17.00 9.71 3.27
CA VAL A 169 16.56 8.31 3.35
C VAL A 169 17.39 7.43 2.40
N PRO A 170 17.66 6.15 2.74
CA PRO A 170 18.27 5.21 1.80
C PRO A 170 17.51 5.16 0.46
N ALA A 171 18.22 5.38 -0.64
CA ALA A 171 17.59 5.55 -1.96
C ALA A 171 16.68 4.39 -2.40
N GLY A 172 16.90 3.16 -1.91
CA GLY A 172 16.06 1.99 -2.19
C GLY A 172 14.69 2.01 -1.51
N ASP A 173 14.50 2.84 -0.48
CA ASP A 173 13.23 2.96 0.24
C ASP A 173 12.33 4.08 -0.37
N CYS A 174 12.88 4.91 -1.26
CA CYS A 174 12.19 6.07 -1.83
C CYS A 174 11.17 5.77 -2.96
N PRO A 175 11.39 4.80 -3.89
CA PRO A 175 10.56 4.69 -5.09
C PRO A 175 9.07 4.48 -4.82
N GLU A 176 8.72 3.62 -3.86
CA GLU A 176 7.33 3.34 -3.55
C GLU A 176 6.63 4.55 -2.91
N LEU A 177 7.26 5.21 -1.95
CA LEU A 177 6.66 6.36 -1.30
C LEU A 177 6.48 7.52 -2.29
N LEU A 178 7.48 7.81 -3.12
CA LEU A 178 7.38 8.81 -4.17
C LEU A 178 6.29 8.47 -5.20
N ARG A 179 6.10 7.18 -5.52
CA ARG A 179 5.00 6.72 -6.38
C ARG A 179 3.65 7.03 -5.75
N LEU A 180 3.48 6.78 -4.45
CA LEU A 180 2.25 7.10 -3.74
C LEU A 180 2.03 8.63 -3.65
N ILE A 181 3.07 9.42 -3.41
CA ILE A 181 3.00 10.88 -3.41
C ILE A 181 2.62 11.42 -4.81
N ALA A 182 3.06 10.78 -5.89
CA ALA A 182 2.72 11.21 -7.26
C ALA A 182 1.21 11.14 -7.60
N TYR A 183 0.38 10.50 -6.78
CA TYR A 183 -1.09 10.53 -6.87
C TYR A 183 -1.72 11.73 -6.13
N ASP A 184 -0.93 12.66 -5.58
CA ASP A 184 -1.45 13.88 -4.95
C ASP A 184 -2.29 14.71 -5.95
N ALA A 185 -3.39 15.28 -5.44
CA ALA A 185 -4.27 16.11 -6.26
C ALA A 185 -3.62 17.45 -6.65
N ARG A 186 -2.63 17.91 -5.88
CA ARG A 186 -1.86 19.13 -6.11
C ARG A 186 -0.84 18.87 -7.21
N PRO A 187 -0.98 19.47 -8.43
CA PRO A 187 -0.17 19.07 -9.58
C PRO A 187 1.33 19.31 -9.39
N MET A 188 1.74 20.29 -8.59
CA MET A 188 3.16 20.57 -8.34
C MET A 188 3.78 19.52 -7.44
N VAL A 189 3.15 19.17 -6.31
CA VAL A 189 3.58 18.07 -5.43
C VAL A 189 3.77 16.77 -6.21
N ALA A 190 2.77 16.39 -7.01
CA ALA A 190 2.84 15.19 -7.85
C ALA A 190 4.00 15.22 -8.85
N ARG A 191 4.26 16.37 -9.48
CA ARG A 191 5.38 16.54 -10.42
C ARG A 191 6.73 16.50 -9.74
N THR A 192 6.87 17.13 -8.58
CA THR A 192 8.11 17.10 -7.79
C THR A 192 8.45 15.66 -7.41
N ALA A 193 7.47 14.86 -7.00
CA ALA A 193 7.68 13.44 -6.71
C ALA A 193 8.12 12.64 -7.95
N MET A 194 7.52 12.90 -9.12
CA MET A 194 7.92 12.27 -10.39
C MET A 194 9.31 12.71 -10.88
N ASP A 195 9.70 13.98 -10.66
CA ASP A 195 11.04 14.47 -10.95
C ASP A 195 12.08 13.84 -10.00
N LYS A 196 11.73 13.67 -8.72
CA LYS A 196 12.56 12.96 -7.74
C LYS A 196 12.76 11.49 -8.13
N LEU A 197 11.69 10.78 -8.54
CA LEU A 197 11.82 9.43 -9.12
C LEU A 197 12.80 9.42 -10.29
N ALA A 198 12.70 10.38 -11.21
CA ALA A 198 13.60 10.49 -12.34
C ALA A 198 15.04 10.91 -11.97
N SER A 199 15.27 11.41 -10.75
CA SER A 199 16.60 11.80 -10.25
C SER A 199 17.30 10.70 -9.45
N LEU A 200 16.61 9.66 -9.01
CA LEU A 200 17.22 8.54 -8.29
C LEU A 200 18.28 7.83 -9.14
N ARG A 201 19.44 7.54 -8.51
CA ARG A 201 20.62 6.95 -9.17
C ARG A 201 21.09 5.71 -8.42
N SER A 202 21.10 4.58 -9.13
CA SER A 202 21.87 3.34 -8.93
C SER A 202 21.18 2.28 -9.78
N THR A 203 21.84 1.18 -10.13
CA THR A 203 21.25 0.20 -11.06
C THR A 203 19.88 -0.32 -10.59
N GLU A 204 19.78 -0.74 -9.32
CA GLU A 204 18.54 -1.29 -8.76
C GLU A 204 17.48 -0.21 -8.54
N VAL A 205 17.83 0.90 -7.89
CA VAL A 205 16.87 1.96 -7.56
C VAL A 205 16.35 2.65 -8.82
N SER A 206 17.20 2.84 -9.84
CA SER A 206 16.75 3.42 -11.10
C SER A 206 15.81 2.48 -11.86
N TYR A 207 15.94 1.16 -11.72
CA TYR A 207 14.98 0.20 -12.26
C TYR A 207 13.62 0.31 -11.54
N GLN A 208 13.62 0.33 -10.21
CA GLN A 208 12.41 0.51 -9.40
C GLN A 208 11.73 1.88 -9.67
N ALA A 209 12.51 2.93 -9.87
CA ALA A 209 11.99 4.24 -10.26
C ALA A 209 11.35 4.22 -11.66
N ALA A 210 11.93 3.46 -12.60
CA ALA A 210 11.35 3.28 -13.92
C ALA A 210 10.05 2.45 -13.88
N GLU A 211 9.99 1.40 -13.07
CA GLU A 211 8.77 0.63 -12.79
C GLU A 211 7.67 1.53 -12.21
N ALA A 212 8.00 2.33 -11.18
CA ALA A 212 7.08 3.28 -10.57
C ALA A 212 6.55 4.30 -11.59
N LEU A 213 7.41 4.88 -12.43
CA LEU A 213 7.01 5.85 -13.45
C LEU A 213 6.15 5.22 -14.57
N ASP A 214 6.42 3.98 -14.96
CA ASP A 214 5.57 3.27 -15.93
C ASP A 214 4.19 2.91 -15.34
N ASN A 215 4.15 2.50 -14.07
CA ASN A 215 2.90 2.32 -13.33
C ASN A 215 2.09 3.63 -13.27
N LEU A 216 2.72 4.74 -12.90
CA LEU A 216 2.08 6.06 -12.84
C LEU A 216 1.54 6.48 -14.21
N ARG A 217 2.32 6.29 -15.28
CA ARG A 217 1.88 6.58 -16.66
C ARG A 217 0.59 5.85 -17.02
N ALA A 218 0.38 4.63 -16.53
CA ALA A 218 -0.81 3.84 -16.84
C ALA A 218 -2.06 4.21 -16.01
N ASN A 219 -1.90 5.00 -14.94
CA ASN A 219 -2.97 5.23 -13.95
C ASN A 219 -3.31 6.70 -13.69
N LEU A 220 -2.39 7.62 -13.96
CA LEU A 220 -2.59 9.05 -13.73
C LEU A 220 -3.49 9.70 -14.80
N PRO A 221 -4.09 10.87 -14.52
CA PRO A 221 -4.79 11.65 -15.53
C PRO A 221 -3.89 12.01 -16.73
N PRO A 222 -4.43 12.23 -17.94
CA PRO A 222 -3.65 12.34 -19.17
C PRO A 222 -2.44 13.29 -19.11
N VAL A 223 -2.60 14.49 -18.55
CA VAL A 223 -1.53 15.49 -18.43
C VAL A 223 -0.39 15.01 -17.53
N GLN A 224 -0.72 14.37 -16.41
CA GLN A 224 0.23 13.80 -15.47
C GLN A 224 0.84 12.50 -16.01
N ALA A 225 0.08 11.68 -16.73
CA ALA A 225 0.57 10.48 -17.39
C ALA A 225 1.63 10.81 -18.47
N GLU A 226 1.42 11.87 -19.26
CA GLU A 226 2.43 12.38 -20.19
C GLU A 226 3.68 12.89 -19.46
N TYR A 227 3.51 13.49 -18.29
CA TYR A 227 4.62 13.93 -17.45
C TYR A 227 5.43 12.72 -16.93
N ALA A 228 4.76 11.69 -16.40
CA ALA A 228 5.39 10.43 -16.00
C ALA A 228 6.15 9.78 -17.18
N ALA A 229 5.56 9.77 -18.38
CA ALA A 229 6.23 9.28 -19.59
C ALA A 229 7.46 10.10 -19.98
N ARG A 230 7.47 11.43 -19.75
CA ARG A 230 8.67 12.26 -19.92
C ARG A 230 9.76 11.88 -18.91
N CYS A 231 9.41 11.72 -17.64
CA CYS A 231 10.33 11.29 -16.59
C CYS A 231 10.94 9.90 -16.89
N LEU A 232 10.11 8.94 -17.34
CA LEU A 232 10.58 7.63 -17.77
C LEU A 232 11.57 7.72 -18.94
N ARG A 233 11.32 8.62 -19.91
CA ARG A 233 12.27 8.88 -21.01
C ARG A 233 13.59 9.48 -20.52
N LYS A 234 13.59 10.36 -19.50
CA LYS A 234 14.83 10.88 -18.89
C LYS A 234 15.69 9.74 -18.32
N LEU A 235 15.07 8.77 -17.62
CA LEU A 235 15.77 7.59 -17.12
C LEU A 235 16.35 6.74 -18.27
N ARG A 236 15.56 6.51 -19.33
CA ARG A 236 16.04 5.79 -20.52
C ARG A 236 17.25 6.46 -21.19
N PHE A 237 17.24 7.80 -21.31
CA PHE A 237 18.41 8.53 -21.81
C PHE A 237 19.62 8.46 -20.90
N SER A 238 19.42 8.18 -19.61
CA SER A 238 20.48 7.94 -18.63
C SER A 238 20.97 6.49 -18.61
N GLY A 239 20.54 5.66 -19.58
CA GLY A 239 20.96 4.26 -19.72
C GLY A 239 20.11 3.25 -18.95
N VAL A 240 19.03 3.69 -18.27
CA VAL A 240 18.14 2.79 -17.52
C VAL A 240 17.20 2.09 -18.50
N THR A 241 17.35 0.78 -18.65
CA THR A 241 16.44 -0.05 -19.45
C THR A 241 15.49 -0.78 -18.52
N TYR A 242 14.22 -0.40 -18.59
CA TYR A 242 13.12 -1.09 -17.90
C TYR A 242 12.29 -1.84 -18.92
N ASP A 243 12.29 -3.17 -18.80
CA ASP A 243 11.45 -4.07 -19.56
C ASP A 243 10.51 -4.80 -18.59
N PRO A 244 9.21 -4.47 -18.56
CA PRO A 244 8.25 -5.11 -17.69
C PRO A 244 8.28 -6.64 -17.83
N PRO A 245 8.20 -7.43 -16.74
CA PRO A 245 8.07 -8.88 -16.84
C PRO A 245 6.69 -9.30 -17.36
N PRO A 246 6.54 -10.54 -17.89
CA PRO A 246 5.24 -11.10 -18.22
C PRO A 246 4.42 -11.36 -16.94
N MET A 247 3.09 -11.22 -17.02
CA MET A 247 2.19 -11.44 -15.88
C MET A 247 1.81 -12.93 -15.77
N GLN A 248 2.69 -13.73 -15.18
CA GLN A 248 2.46 -15.18 -14.98
C GLN A 248 1.76 -15.46 -13.64
N GLY A 249 0.96 -16.53 -13.58
CA GLY A 249 0.30 -16.98 -12.34
C GLY A 249 -0.91 -16.15 -11.92
N TRP A 250 -1.24 -15.08 -12.67
CA TRP A 250 -2.41 -14.26 -12.42
C TRP A 250 -3.63 -14.74 -13.20
N ARG A 251 -4.80 -14.55 -12.61
CA ARG A 251 -6.10 -14.78 -13.24
C ARG A 251 -7.08 -13.69 -12.86
N ALA A 252 -8.20 -13.62 -13.57
CA ALA A 252 -9.20 -12.57 -13.37
C ALA A 252 -10.62 -13.13 -13.36
N LEU A 253 -11.43 -12.58 -12.47
CA LEU A 253 -12.84 -12.90 -12.31
C LEU A 253 -13.69 -11.66 -12.51
N LEU A 254 -14.80 -11.76 -13.23
CA LEU A 254 -15.66 -10.63 -13.56
C LEU A 254 -17.13 -10.98 -13.32
N THR A 255 -17.87 -10.14 -12.60
CA THR A 255 -19.32 -10.32 -12.43
C THR A 255 -20.08 -9.84 -13.67
N PRO A 256 -21.35 -10.21 -13.88
CA PRO A 256 -22.20 -9.51 -14.85
C PRO A 256 -22.42 -8.05 -14.43
N VAL A 257 -22.62 -7.17 -15.42
CA VAL A 257 -22.98 -5.76 -15.16
C VAL A 257 -24.38 -5.70 -14.53
N SER A 258 -24.50 -4.98 -13.42
CA SER A 258 -25.77 -4.76 -12.73
C SER A 258 -26.70 -3.83 -13.53
N LEU A 259 -27.96 -3.72 -13.10
CA LEU A 259 -28.89 -2.75 -13.70
C LEU A 259 -28.47 -1.29 -13.48
N THR A 260 -27.64 -1.03 -12.48
CA THR A 260 -27.08 0.31 -12.20
C THR A 260 -25.80 0.58 -12.98
N GLY A 261 -25.26 -0.42 -13.70
CA GLY A 261 -24.02 -0.28 -14.46
C GLY A 261 -22.76 -0.65 -13.68
N GLU A 262 -22.91 -1.20 -12.47
CA GLU A 262 -21.83 -1.64 -11.59
C GLU A 262 -21.35 -3.05 -11.93
N GLN A 263 -20.06 -3.31 -11.73
CA GLN A 263 -19.43 -4.60 -11.98
C GLN A 263 -18.23 -4.78 -11.04
N ASP A 264 -18.01 -6.00 -10.56
CA ASP A 264 -16.85 -6.34 -9.75
C ASP A 264 -15.84 -7.10 -10.62
N LEU A 265 -14.59 -6.64 -10.60
CA LEU A 265 -13.45 -7.24 -11.28
C LEU A 265 -12.39 -7.61 -10.26
N TRP A 266 -12.07 -8.90 -10.15
CA TRP A 266 -11.06 -9.38 -9.21
C TRP A 266 -9.84 -9.90 -9.96
N PHE A 267 -8.66 -9.55 -9.47
CA PHE A 267 -7.39 -10.14 -9.88
C PHE A 267 -6.85 -11.02 -8.76
N LEU A 268 -6.45 -12.22 -9.12
CA LEU A 268 -5.95 -13.21 -8.17
C LEU A 268 -4.60 -13.73 -8.63
N HIS A 269 -3.70 -13.88 -7.67
CA HIS A 269 -2.44 -14.59 -7.84
C HIS A 269 -2.30 -15.55 -6.68
N SER A 270 -1.92 -16.80 -6.94
CA SER A 270 -1.73 -17.80 -5.89
C SER A 270 -0.37 -18.46 -6.04
N ASN A 271 0.36 -18.58 -4.93
CA ASN A 271 1.45 -19.53 -4.77
C ASN A 271 0.98 -20.73 -3.93
N GLU A 272 1.88 -21.62 -3.51
CA GLU A 272 1.51 -22.84 -2.76
C GLU A 272 0.92 -22.56 -1.36
N GLU A 273 1.33 -21.48 -0.69
CA GLU A 273 0.99 -21.20 0.71
C GLU A 273 0.06 -19.97 0.86
N SER A 274 0.30 -18.93 0.07
CA SER A 274 -0.41 -17.65 0.11
C SER A 274 -0.70 -17.09 -1.29
N GLY A 275 -1.43 -15.99 -1.34
CA GLY A 275 -1.69 -15.30 -2.59
C GLY A 275 -2.22 -13.91 -2.40
N ILE A 276 -2.41 -13.25 -3.54
CA ILE A 276 -2.85 -11.86 -3.64
C ILE A 276 -4.26 -11.85 -4.21
N LEU A 277 -5.15 -11.11 -3.58
CA LEU A 277 -6.49 -10.81 -4.07
C LEU A 277 -6.64 -9.30 -4.16
N ILE A 278 -6.97 -8.79 -5.34
CA ILE A 278 -7.29 -7.38 -5.56
C ILE A 278 -8.68 -7.32 -6.17
N GLY A 279 -9.66 -6.82 -5.41
CA GLY A 279 -11.03 -6.64 -5.87
C GLY A 279 -11.31 -5.18 -6.20
N LEU A 280 -11.88 -4.95 -7.38
CA LEU A 280 -12.24 -3.64 -7.89
C LEU A 280 -13.75 -3.58 -8.10
N ARG A 281 -14.39 -2.52 -7.61
CA ARG A 281 -15.76 -2.19 -7.99
C ARG A 281 -15.74 -1.09 -9.03
N LEU A 282 -16.34 -1.38 -10.17
CA LEU A 282 -16.31 -0.57 -11.37
C LEU A 282 -17.73 -0.11 -11.68
N ASP A 283 -17.85 1.07 -12.27
CA ASP A 283 -19.07 1.57 -12.89
C ASP A 283 -18.77 1.93 -14.34
N THR A 284 -19.59 1.40 -15.24
CA THR A 284 -19.38 1.57 -16.69
C THR A 284 -19.45 3.03 -17.15
N SER A 285 -20.11 3.90 -16.39
CA SER A 285 -20.30 5.32 -16.69
C SER A 285 -19.35 6.24 -15.92
N THR A 286 -19.08 5.94 -14.65
CA THR A 286 -18.34 6.78 -13.70
C THR A 286 -16.96 6.23 -13.32
N GLY A 287 -16.51 5.13 -13.91
CA GLY A 287 -15.15 4.67 -13.75
C GLY A 287 -14.93 3.77 -12.53
N LEU A 288 -13.78 3.90 -11.86
CA LEU A 288 -13.43 3.09 -10.71
C LEU A 288 -14.13 3.63 -9.45
N LEU A 289 -14.94 2.80 -8.78
CA LEU A 289 -15.69 3.16 -7.57
C LEU A 289 -14.89 2.88 -6.30
N GLU A 290 -14.51 1.63 -6.10
CA GLU A 290 -13.89 1.14 -4.85
C GLU A 290 -12.84 0.09 -5.17
N THR A 291 -11.96 -0.15 -4.20
CA THR A 291 -10.94 -1.18 -4.27
C THR A 291 -10.68 -1.72 -2.89
N PHE A 292 -10.52 -3.03 -2.80
CA PHE A 292 -9.95 -3.70 -1.64
C PHE A 292 -8.81 -4.61 -2.13
N GLY A 293 -7.82 -4.85 -1.28
CA GLY A 293 -6.78 -5.81 -1.60
C GLY A 293 -6.17 -6.48 -0.37
N SER A 294 -5.65 -7.68 -0.58
CA SER A 294 -4.88 -8.41 0.42
C SER A 294 -3.75 -9.14 -0.29
N GLU A 295 -2.53 -8.98 0.22
CA GLU A 295 -1.31 -9.54 -0.38
C GLU A 295 -0.87 -10.87 0.24
N ASP A 296 -1.53 -11.28 1.33
CA ASP A 296 -1.20 -12.48 2.10
C ASP A 296 -2.48 -13.25 2.47
N VAL A 297 -3.26 -13.61 1.45
CA VAL A 297 -4.45 -14.46 1.61
C VAL A 297 -4.00 -15.91 1.59
N GLU A 298 -4.31 -16.70 2.62
CA GLU A 298 -4.00 -18.13 2.57
C GLU A 298 -4.67 -18.78 1.35
N ALA A 299 -3.93 -19.63 0.62
CA ALA A 299 -4.37 -20.16 -0.68
C ALA A 299 -5.76 -20.84 -0.62
N ARG A 300 -6.12 -21.45 0.51
CA ARG A 300 -7.43 -22.10 0.74
C ARG A 300 -8.62 -21.14 0.79
N TYR A 301 -8.39 -19.86 1.06
CA TYR A 301 -9.43 -18.82 1.09
C TYR A 301 -9.58 -18.10 -0.25
N LEU A 302 -8.65 -18.31 -1.18
CA LEU A 302 -8.81 -17.84 -2.54
C LEU A 302 -9.90 -18.67 -3.25
N PRO A 303 -10.71 -18.05 -4.12
CA PRO A 303 -11.60 -18.77 -5.00
C PRO A 303 -10.84 -19.89 -5.76
N PRO A 304 -11.49 -21.02 -6.05
CA PRO A 304 -10.86 -22.09 -6.84
C PRO A 304 -10.58 -21.63 -8.27
N HIS A 305 -9.54 -22.20 -8.89
CA HIS A 305 -9.25 -21.97 -10.30
C HIS A 305 -10.31 -22.65 -11.19
N ARG A 306 -10.72 -21.96 -12.26
CA ARG A 306 -11.57 -22.51 -13.32
C ARG A 306 -11.01 -22.16 -14.69
N ASP A 307 -11.47 -22.88 -15.70
CA ASP A 307 -11.12 -22.54 -17.07
C ASP A 307 -11.81 -21.23 -17.50
N VAL A 308 -11.15 -20.48 -18.37
CA VAL A 308 -11.70 -19.23 -18.92
C VAL A 308 -13.05 -19.53 -19.60
N GLY A 309 -14.08 -18.76 -19.23
CA GLY A 309 -15.46 -18.95 -19.68
C GLY A 309 -16.35 -19.70 -18.69
N GLU A 310 -15.80 -20.27 -17.62
CA GLU A 310 -16.58 -20.93 -16.57
C GLU A 310 -17.05 -19.97 -15.47
N LEU A 311 -18.18 -20.30 -14.85
CA LEU A 311 -18.76 -19.54 -13.74
C LEU A 311 -18.30 -20.07 -12.38
N ILE A 312 -18.10 -19.16 -11.43
CA ILE A 312 -17.78 -19.44 -10.03
C ILE A 312 -18.76 -18.71 -9.14
N SER A 313 -19.35 -19.42 -8.17
CA SER A 313 -20.15 -18.80 -7.11
C SER A 313 -19.32 -18.64 -5.85
N ILE A 314 -19.21 -17.40 -5.35
CA ILE A 314 -18.40 -17.04 -4.18
C ILE A 314 -19.32 -16.47 -3.11
N ALA A 315 -19.28 -17.04 -1.91
CA ALA A 315 -20.02 -16.51 -0.75
C ALA A 315 -19.19 -15.40 -0.09
N ILE A 316 -19.58 -14.14 -0.28
CA ILE A 316 -18.86 -12.97 0.24
C ILE A 316 -19.40 -12.59 1.64
N THR A 317 -20.71 -12.74 1.85
CA THR A 317 -21.39 -12.67 3.16
C THR A 317 -22.67 -13.51 3.14
N SER A 318 -23.20 -13.84 4.32
CA SER A 318 -24.08 -14.97 4.63
C SER A 318 -25.45 -15.09 3.93
N ASN A 319 -25.83 -14.26 2.95
CA ASN A 319 -27.18 -14.36 2.36
C ASN A 319 -27.30 -14.46 0.83
N THR A 320 -26.28 -14.12 0.03
CA THR A 320 -26.34 -14.40 -1.42
C THR A 320 -24.95 -14.62 -2.01
N PRO A 321 -24.69 -15.78 -2.67
CA PRO A 321 -23.45 -15.97 -3.39
C PRO A 321 -23.38 -15.02 -4.59
N MET A 322 -22.23 -14.40 -4.79
CA MET A 322 -21.95 -13.60 -5.97
C MET A 322 -21.38 -14.51 -7.06
N VAL A 323 -21.88 -14.36 -8.29
CA VAL A 323 -21.44 -15.16 -9.44
C VAL A 323 -20.43 -14.37 -10.25
N PHE A 324 -19.28 -14.99 -10.48
CA PHE A 324 -18.19 -14.49 -11.30
C PHE A 324 -17.99 -15.37 -12.52
N LEU A 325 -17.46 -14.79 -13.59
CA LEU A 325 -16.96 -15.44 -14.78
C LEU A 325 -15.43 -15.38 -14.77
N GLU A 326 -14.76 -16.52 -14.99
CA GLU A 326 -13.32 -16.53 -15.27
C GLU A 326 -13.07 -15.93 -16.66
N VAL A 327 -12.31 -14.84 -16.73
CA VAL A 327 -12.03 -14.13 -17.98
C VAL A 327 -10.55 -14.16 -18.32
N PRO A 328 -10.17 -14.01 -19.60
CA PRO A 328 -8.77 -13.87 -19.95
C PRO A 328 -8.14 -12.68 -19.21
N LEU A 329 -6.99 -12.89 -18.60
CA LEU A 329 -6.27 -11.84 -17.86
C LEU A 329 -6.01 -10.60 -18.71
N ASP A 330 -5.64 -10.81 -19.98
CA ASP A 330 -5.40 -9.74 -20.93
C ASP A 330 -6.65 -8.89 -21.19
N TYR A 331 -7.83 -9.51 -21.26
CA TYR A 331 -9.10 -8.82 -21.37
C TYR A 331 -9.42 -8.01 -20.10
N ALA A 332 -9.23 -8.60 -18.92
CA ALA A 332 -9.46 -7.91 -17.65
C ALA A 332 -8.59 -6.65 -17.50
N ARG A 333 -7.30 -6.72 -17.85
CA ARG A 333 -6.40 -5.57 -17.80
C ARG A 333 -6.76 -4.49 -18.81
N TRP A 334 -7.11 -4.90 -20.03
CA TRP A 334 -7.61 -3.98 -21.04
C TRP A 334 -8.90 -3.29 -20.57
N TYR A 335 -9.84 -4.06 -20.01
CA TYR A 335 -11.11 -3.54 -19.52
C TYR A 335 -10.91 -2.52 -18.39
N LEU A 336 -10.05 -2.84 -17.42
CA LEU A 336 -9.65 -1.89 -16.37
C LEU A 336 -9.05 -0.60 -16.97
N GLN A 337 -8.17 -0.70 -17.97
CA GLN A 337 -7.62 0.47 -18.65
C GLN A 337 -8.69 1.32 -19.35
N GLN A 338 -9.72 0.70 -19.94
CA GLN A 338 -10.87 1.45 -20.49
C GLN A 338 -11.66 2.17 -19.39
N ILE A 339 -11.87 1.51 -18.25
CA ILE A 339 -12.56 2.10 -17.10
C ILE A 339 -11.79 3.28 -16.51
N LEU A 340 -10.46 3.18 -16.37
CA LEU A 340 -9.61 4.29 -15.93
C LEU A 340 -9.61 5.45 -16.93
N THR A 341 -9.57 5.13 -18.24
CA THR A 341 -9.66 6.16 -19.28
C THR A 341 -10.97 6.94 -19.16
N ARG A 342 -12.10 6.23 -18.97
CA ARG A 342 -13.42 6.87 -18.73
C ARG A 342 -13.46 7.65 -17.43
N HIS A 343 -12.87 7.12 -16.35
CA HIS A 343 -12.75 7.79 -15.06
C HIS A 343 -12.17 9.19 -15.23
N TRP A 344 -11.06 9.30 -15.99
CA TRP A 344 -10.38 10.57 -16.21
C TRP A 344 -11.01 11.48 -17.26
N GLN A 345 -11.92 10.98 -18.09
CA GLN A 345 -12.67 11.77 -19.08
C GLN A 345 -13.84 12.56 -18.47
N GLN A 346 -14.14 12.35 -17.19
CA GLN A 346 -15.18 13.10 -16.49
C GLN A 346 -14.84 14.59 -16.39
N VAL A 347 -15.86 15.44 -16.30
CA VAL A 347 -15.70 16.91 -16.16
C VAL A 347 -14.95 17.26 -14.88
N ALA A 348 -15.22 16.54 -13.80
CA ALA A 348 -14.57 16.68 -12.50
C ALA A 348 -14.27 15.29 -11.94
N PRO A 349 -13.20 14.62 -12.42
CA PRO A 349 -12.90 13.27 -12.00
C PRO A 349 -12.50 13.28 -10.52
N ARG A 350 -13.10 12.39 -9.73
CA ARG A 350 -12.67 12.17 -8.36
C ARG A 350 -11.26 11.56 -8.33
N PRO A 351 -10.49 11.73 -7.25
CA PRO A 351 -9.28 10.95 -7.04
C PRO A 351 -9.56 9.44 -7.12
N LEU A 352 -8.60 8.66 -7.58
CA LEU A 352 -8.69 7.20 -7.52
C LEU A 352 -8.79 6.73 -6.05
N PRO A 353 -9.47 5.62 -5.76
CA PRO A 353 -9.52 5.07 -4.41
C PRO A 353 -8.11 4.86 -3.83
N ALA A 354 -7.92 5.17 -2.55
CA ALA A 354 -6.60 5.10 -1.93
C ALA A 354 -5.99 3.70 -2.02
N GLU A 355 -6.75 2.65 -1.71
CA GLU A 355 -6.31 1.26 -1.83
C GLU A 355 -5.94 0.87 -3.27
N TYR A 356 -6.62 1.44 -4.27
CA TYR A 356 -6.24 1.23 -5.66
C TYR A 356 -4.83 1.75 -5.94
N THR A 357 -4.49 2.95 -5.44
CA THR A 357 -3.15 3.53 -5.65
C THR A 357 -2.03 2.69 -5.02
N LEU A 358 -2.34 1.94 -3.96
CA LEU A 358 -1.43 0.98 -3.34
C LEU A 358 -1.25 -0.28 -4.19
N HIS A 359 -2.37 -0.89 -4.60
CA HIS A 359 -2.42 -2.21 -5.23
C HIS A 359 -2.18 -2.20 -6.75
N ASN A 360 -2.37 -1.07 -7.43
CA ASN A 360 -2.25 -1.01 -8.89
C ASN A 360 -0.84 -1.32 -9.41
N LEU A 361 0.20 -1.25 -8.57
CA LEU A 361 1.54 -1.69 -8.91
C LEU A 361 1.55 -3.17 -9.33
N HIS A 362 0.80 -4.02 -8.60
CA HIS A 362 0.64 -5.43 -8.92
C HIS A 362 -0.13 -5.68 -10.23
N LEU A 363 -0.82 -4.69 -10.78
CA LEU A 363 -1.60 -4.86 -12.02
C LEU A 363 -0.88 -4.30 -13.26
N PHE A 364 -0.03 -3.28 -13.05
CA PHE A 364 0.59 -2.51 -14.12
C PHE A 364 2.11 -2.57 -14.19
N ARG A 365 2.78 -3.30 -13.28
CA ARG A 365 4.23 -3.57 -13.42
C ARG A 365 4.60 -4.54 -14.54
N TYR A 366 3.61 -5.19 -15.16
CA TYR A 366 3.83 -6.20 -16.19
C TYR A 366 3.63 -5.66 -17.60
N GLN A 367 4.17 -6.38 -18.59
CA GLN A 367 4.03 -6.05 -20.02
C GLN A 367 2.60 -5.69 -20.37
N THR A 368 2.41 -4.67 -21.20
CA THR A 368 1.07 -4.26 -21.63
C THR A 368 0.35 -5.42 -22.31
N SER A 369 -0.85 -5.74 -21.80
CA SER A 369 -1.73 -6.72 -22.42
C SER A 369 -2.13 -6.26 -23.83
N LYS A 370 -2.12 -7.18 -24.80
CA LYS A 370 -2.82 -7.02 -26.06
C LYS A 370 -4.06 -7.91 -26.00
N LEU A 371 -5.22 -7.36 -26.33
CA LEU A 371 -6.43 -8.15 -26.50
C LEU A 371 -6.16 -9.30 -27.48
N PRO A 372 -6.61 -10.54 -27.17
CA PRO A 372 -6.64 -11.60 -28.15
C PRO A 372 -7.40 -11.14 -29.40
N PRO A 373 -6.88 -11.36 -30.63
CA PRO A 373 -7.49 -10.83 -31.86
C PRO A 373 -8.97 -11.21 -32.03
N GLN A 374 -9.36 -12.39 -31.54
CA GLN A 374 -10.73 -12.89 -31.58
C GLN A 374 -11.67 -12.06 -30.69
N LEU A 375 -11.21 -11.66 -29.50
CA LEU A 375 -11.96 -10.80 -28.59
C LEU A 375 -12.00 -9.36 -29.08
N ASP A 376 -10.89 -8.86 -29.63
CA ASP A 376 -10.84 -7.53 -30.25
C ASP A 376 -11.85 -7.42 -31.41
N ALA A 377 -11.89 -8.44 -32.27
CA ALA A 377 -12.87 -8.54 -33.35
C ALA A 377 -14.32 -8.63 -32.83
N LEU A 378 -14.57 -9.43 -31.79
CA LEU A 378 -15.89 -9.57 -31.17
C LEU A 378 -16.38 -8.23 -30.60
N LEU A 379 -15.56 -7.57 -29.78
CA LEU A 379 -15.88 -6.29 -29.15
C LEU A 379 -16.10 -5.19 -30.19
N SER A 380 -15.29 -5.17 -31.26
CA SER A 380 -15.44 -4.25 -32.39
C SER A 380 -16.72 -4.52 -33.20
N SER A 381 -17.17 -5.78 -33.27
CA SER A 381 -18.38 -6.18 -33.98
C SER A 381 -19.66 -6.11 -33.14
N GLY A 382 -19.54 -5.83 -31.83
CA GLY A 382 -20.63 -5.97 -30.86
C GLY A 382 -21.83 -5.08 -31.14
N SER A 383 -21.60 -3.82 -31.51
CA SER A 383 -22.67 -2.88 -31.89
C SER A 383 -23.44 -3.37 -33.12
N THR A 384 -22.71 -3.83 -34.13
CA THR A 384 -23.28 -4.32 -35.40
C THR A 384 -24.00 -5.66 -35.23
N SER A 385 -23.51 -6.51 -34.34
CA SER A 385 -24.10 -7.82 -34.03
C SER A 385 -25.36 -7.68 -33.18
N TRP A 386 -25.37 -6.77 -32.20
CA TRP A 386 -26.55 -6.41 -31.43
C TRP A 386 -27.62 -5.76 -32.32
N GLU A 387 -27.23 -4.85 -33.21
CA GLU A 387 -28.14 -4.23 -34.19
C GLU A 387 -28.76 -5.27 -35.13
N LYS A 388 -27.97 -6.21 -35.64
CA LYS A 388 -28.48 -7.33 -36.46
C LYS A 388 -29.41 -8.25 -35.68
N MET A 389 -29.10 -8.56 -34.42
CA MET A 389 -29.96 -9.37 -33.56
C MET A 389 -31.29 -8.65 -33.26
N MET A 390 -31.24 -7.35 -32.93
CA MET A 390 -32.43 -6.53 -32.71
C MET A 390 -33.25 -6.33 -33.99
N GLN A 391 -32.61 -6.23 -35.16
CA GLN A 391 -33.29 -6.19 -36.46
C GLN A 391 -33.93 -7.54 -36.80
N SER A 392 -33.29 -8.67 -36.47
CA SER A 392 -33.87 -10.01 -36.64
C SER A 392 -35.09 -10.22 -35.73
N VAL A 393 -35.00 -9.78 -34.47
CA VAL A 393 -36.12 -9.86 -33.50
C VAL A 393 -37.28 -8.95 -33.93
N ARG A 394 -36.99 -7.73 -34.44
CA ARG A 394 -38.02 -6.84 -34.99
C ARG A 394 -38.61 -7.33 -36.31
N GLY A 395 -37.80 -7.99 -37.15
CA GLY A 395 -38.22 -8.57 -38.43
C GLY A 395 -39.09 -9.81 -38.28
N GLN A 396 -38.86 -10.62 -37.24
CA GLN A 396 -39.71 -11.78 -36.92
C GLN A 396 -41.06 -11.37 -36.31
N ASN A 397 -41.14 -10.23 -35.63
CA ASN A 397 -42.41 -9.68 -35.13
C ASN A 397 -43.23 -8.92 -36.19
N GLY A 398 -42.74 -8.82 -37.43
CA GLY A 398 -43.46 -8.24 -38.58
C GLY A 398 -44.38 -9.22 -39.33
N SER A 399 -44.38 -10.51 -38.95
CA SER A 399 -45.35 -11.49 -39.45
C SER A 399 -46.59 -11.47 -38.57
N THR A 400 -47.62 -10.77 -39.03
CA THR A 400 -49.00 -10.75 -38.52
C THR A 400 -49.54 -12.14 -38.20
N ASP A 401 -49.50 -12.56 -36.92
CA ASP A 401 -50.51 -13.44 -36.31
C ASP A 401 -50.46 -13.54 -34.76
N SER A 402 -49.43 -12.99 -34.11
CA SER A 402 -49.24 -13.16 -32.66
C SER A 402 -50.01 -12.15 -31.79
N ALA A 403 -50.57 -11.09 -32.37
CA ALA A 403 -51.27 -10.03 -31.63
C ALA A 403 -52.64 -10.47 -31.08
N HIS A 404 -53.20 -11.59 -31.55
CA HIS A 404 -54.48 -12.12 -31.06
C HIS A 404 -54.34 -13.13 -29.91
N ARG A 405 -53.14 -13.65 -29.60
CA ARG A 405 -52.95 -14.68 -28.56
C ARG A 405 -52.53 -14.16 -27.18
N LEU A 406 -52.20 -12.88 -27.03
CA LEU A 406 -51.87 -12.27 -25.73
C LEU A 406 -53.07 -11.62 -25.02
N ALA A 407 -54.24 -11.55 -25.67
CA ALA A 407 -55.48 -11.07 -25.06
C ALA A 407 -56.34 -12.18 -24.42
N GLU A 408 -56.02 -13.47 -24.64
CA GLU A 408 -56.76 -14.61 -24.06
C GLU A 408 -56.08 -15.24 -22.83
N ILE A 409 -54.95 -14.72 -22.37
CA ILE A 409 -54.29 -15.16 -21.11
C ILE A 409 -54.51 -14.13 -19.97
N ALA A 410 -55.28 -13.06 -20.24
CA ALA A 410 -55.65 -12.06 -19.24
C ALA A 410 -57.18 -11.90 -19.11
N ALA A 411 -57.90 -13.03 -19.07
CA ALA A 411 -59.29 -13.14 -18.65
C ALA A 411 -59.46 -14.30 -17.66
#